data_AF-A0AAU2NTL9-F1
#
_entry.id   AF-A0AAU2NTL9-F1
#
_cell.length_a   1.000
_cell.length_b   1.000
_cell.length_c   1.000
_cell.angle_alpha   90.00
_cell.angle_beta   90.00
_cell.angle_gamma   90.00
#
_symmetry.space_group_name_H-M   'P 1'
#
loop_
_entity.id
_entity.type
_entity.pdbx_description
1 polymer ?
#
loop_
_entity_poly.entity_id
_entity_poly.type
_entity_poly.pdbx_seq_one_letter_code
_entity_poly.pdbx_strand_id
1 'polypeptide(L)'
;MDDLMHKLVSGALSGGLIALVGGLSVLVRRRRVARAEAAAPAPVEDLSQTLLRQAQEADRSREALAAQAGPAAALDPARTAADLWRRLTEMRQGRFQAERQSALTRLGELLAAAGRPDEAARVRQEIVGLG
;
A
#
# COMPACT_ATOMS: atom_id res chain seq x y z
N MET A 1 5.19 -73.20 -13.25
CA MET A 1 4.24 -72.15 -13.66
C MET A 1 4.57 -70.83 -12.94
N ASP A 2 5.85 -70.60 -12.65
CA ASP A 2 6.29 -69.73 -11.54
C ASP A 2 7.06 -68.49 -12.02
N ASP A 3 7.66 -68.54 -13.21
CA ASP A 3 8.47 -67.44 -13.77
C ASP A 3 7.62 -66.25 -14.25
N LEU A 4 6.43 -66.55 -14.80
CA LEU A 4 5.50 -65.53 -15.31
C LEU A 4 4.88 -64.71 -14.17
N MET A 5 4.59 -65.35 -13.03
CA MET A 5 4.04 -64.69 -11.85
C MET A 5 5.08 -63.79 -11.18
N HIS A 6 6.36 -64.19 -11.13
CA HIS A 6 7.44 -63.37 -10.55
C HIS A 6 7.76 -62.10 -11.36
N LYS A 7 7.67 -62.17 -12.70
CA LYS A 7 7.86 -61.00 -13.58
C LYS A 7 6.74 -59.97 -13.47
N LEU A 8 5.50 -60.42 -13.35
CA LEU A 8 4.34 -59.53 -13.16
C LEU A 8 4.40 -58.82 -11.81
N VAL A 9 4.78 -59.53 -10.75
CA VAL A 9 4.96 -58.97 -9.41
C VAL A 9 6.09 -57.93 -9.40
N SER A 10 7.23 -58.19 -10.05
CA SER A 10 8.34 -57.22 -10.15
C SER A 10 8.00 -55.96 -10.97
N GLY A 11 7.23 -56.10 -12.05
CA GLY A 11 6.78 -54.96 -12.85
C GLY A 11 5.83 -54.05 -12.08
N ALA A 12 4.90 -54.64 -11.30
CA ALA A 12 3.94 -53.89 -10.48
C ALA A 12 4.60 -53.19 -9.29
N LEU A 13 5.56 -53.84 -8.62
CA LEU A 13 6.34 -53.24 -7.53
C LEU A 13 7.20 -52.07 -8.01
N SER A 14 7.85 -52.21 -9.17
CA SER A 14 8.71 -51.17 -9.74
C SER A 14 7.88 -49.97 -10.23
N GLY A 15 6.76 -50.21 -10.91
CA GLY A 15 5.84 -49.16 -11.36
C GLY A 15 5.18 -48.43 -10.19
N GLY A 16 4.81 -49.16 -9.14
CA GLY A 16 4.25 -48.61 -7.91
C GLY A 16 5.25 -47.70 -7.18
N LEU A 17 6.52 -48.10 -7.10
CA LEU A 17 7.56 -47.30 -6.43
C LEU A 17 7.82 -45.96 -7.15
N ILE A 18 7.86 -45.96 -8.48
CA ILE A 18 8.08 -44.74 -9.29
C ILE A 18 6.90 -43.78 -9.15
N ALA A 19 5.66 -44.28 -9.19
CA ALA A 19 4.47 -43.47 -9.00
C ALA A 19 4.40 -42.87 -7.58
N LEU A 20 4.82 -43.64 -6.56
CA LEU A 20 4.80 -43.23 -5.17
C LEU A 20 5.87 -42.17 -4.87
N VAL A 21 7.08 -42.29 -5.43
CA VAL A 21 8.14 -41.26 -5.35
C VAL A 21 7.74 -39.99 -6.10
N GLY A 22 7.12 -40.11 -7.29
CA GLY A 22 6.62 -38.97 -8.07
C GLY A 22 5.48 -38.22 -7.37
N GLY A 23 4.50 -38.95 -6.82
CA GLY A 23 3.38 -38.38 -6.06
C GLY A 23 3.83 -37.71 -4.76
N LEU A 24 4.75 -38.32 -4.03
CA LEU A 24 5.33 -37.75 -2.81
C LEU A 24 6.11 -36.45 -3.12
N SER A 25 6.81 -36.39 -4.25
CA SER A 25 7.56 -35.20 -4.69
C SER A 25 6.63 -34.02 -5.06
N VAL A 26 5.48 -34.28 -5.70
CA VAL A 26 4.48 -33.25 -6.01
C VAL A 26 3.77 -32.73 -4.75
N LEU A 27 3.44 -33.62 -3.81
CA LEU A 27 2.82 -33.26 -2.52
C LEU A 27 3.79 -32.45 -1.63
N VAL A 28 5.07 -32.83 -1.57
CA VAL A 28 6.09 -32.07 -0.83
C VAL A 28 6.39 -30.73 -1.50
N ARG A 29 6.40 -30.66 -2.85
CA ARG A 29 6.61 -29.41 -3.58
C ARG A 29 5.46 -28.42 -3.35
N ARG A 30 4.20 -28.87 -3.37
CA ARG A 30 3.05 -28.02 -2.99
C ARG A 30 3.14 -27.52 -1.55
N ARG A 31 3.59 -28.37 -0.61
CA ARG A 31 3.77 -27.97 0.80
C ARG A 31 4.92 -26.99 1.00
N ARG A 32 5.99 -27.08 0.20
CA ARG A 32 7.11 -26.12 0.23
C ARG A 32 6.74 -24.78 -0.40
N VAL A 33 5.96 -24.78 -1.49
CA VAL A 33 5.45 -23.54 -2.09
C VAL A 33 4.50 -22.84 -1.11
N ALA A 34 3.56 -23.56 -0.49
CA ALA A 34 2.65 -22.97 0.50
C ALA A 34 3.37 -22.46 1.77
N ARG A 35 4.44 -23.14 2.24
CA ARG A 35 5.28 -22.63 3.34
C ARG A 35 6.20 -21.48 2.92
N ALA A 36 6.67 -21.45 1.68
CA ALA A 36 7.47 -20.35 1.15
C ALA A 36 6.61 -19.11 0.85
N GLU A 37 5.35 -19.30 0.44
CA GLU A 37 4.35 -18.23 0.29
C GLU A 37 3.82 -17.77 1.64
N ALA A 38 3.64 -18.66 2.63
CA ALA A 38 3.30 -18.28 4.01
C ALA A 38 4.49 -17.71 4.82
N ALA A 39 5.72 -17.94 4.36
CA ALA A 39 6.94 -17.33 4.87
C ALA A 39 7.39 -16.13 4.01
N ALA A 40 6.66 -15.82 2.94
CA ALA A 40 6.78 -14.51 2.32
C ALA A 40 6.32 -13.52 3.39
N PRO A 41 7.12 -12.46 3.68
CA PRO A 41 6.63 -11.41 4.55
C PRO A 41 5.26 -10.98 4.02
N ALA A 42 4.27 -10.87 4.92
CA ALA A 42 2.98 -10.27 4.61
C ALA A 42 3.19 -9.09 3.66
N PRO A 43 2.38 -8.91 2.59
CA PRO A 43 2.62 -7.89 1.58
C PRO A 43 2.96 -6.62 2.34
N VAL A 44 4.23 -6.21 2.27
CA VAL A 44 4.74 -5.10 3.06
C VAL A 44 3.90 -3.96 2.55
N GLU A 45 2.89 -3.54 3.30
CA GLU A 45 1.95 -2.56 2.81
C GLU A 45 2.82 -1.38 2.39
N ASP A 46 2.84 -1.11 1.07
CA ASP A 46 3.79 -0.17 0.51
C ASP A 46 3.59 1.11 1.33
N LEU A 47 4.65 1.61 1.97
CA LEU A 47 4.56 2.79 2.83
C LEU A 47 3.81 3.93 2.11
N SER A 48 3.95 3.98 0.79
CA SER A 48 3.19 4.85 -0.11
C SER A 48 1.66 4.67 0.00
N GLN A 49 1.15 3.45 0.04
CA GLN A 49 -0.28 3.15 0.22
C GLN A 49 -0.79 3.53 1.60
N THR A 50 0.00 3.26 2.66
CA THR A 50 -0.36 3.69 4.02
C THR A 50 -0.45 5.21 4.10
N LEU A 51 0.55 5.92 3.56
CA LEU A 51 0.56 7.39 3.53
C LEU A 51 -0.58 7.95 2.67
N LEU A 52 -0.89 7.32 1.53
CA LEU A 52 -2.01 7.73 0.68
C LEU A 52 -3.34 7.66 1.43
N ARG A 53 -3.57 6.55 2.15
CA ARG A 53 -4.77 6.38 2.96
C ARG A 53 -4.86 7.44 4.06
N GLN A 54 -3.75 7.71 4.75
CA GLN A 54 -3.69 8.74 5.78
C GLN A 54 -3.94 10.14 5.21
N ALA A 55 -3.39 10.47 4.04
CA ALA A 55 -3.58 11.76 3.40
C ALA A 55 -5.05 12.00 3.07
N GLN A 56 -5.70 11.00 2.47
CA GLN A 56 -7.11 11.04 2.15
C GLN A 56 -7.99 11.16 3.41
N GLU A 57 -7.63 10.48 4.49
CA GLU A 57 -8.37 10.57 5.75
C GLU A 57 -8.24 11.97 6.37
N ALA A 58 -7.04 12.56 6.34
CA ALA A 58 -6.83 13.93 6.78
C ALA A 58 -7.64 14.92 5.94
N ASP A 59 -7.76 14.71 4.62
CA ASP A 59 -8.60 15.52 3.75
C ASP A 59 -10.10 15.41 4.09
N ARG A 60 -10.60 14.21 4.34
CA ARG A 60 -11.99 14.01 4.79
C ARG A 60 -12.26 14.68 6.12
N SER A 61 -11.34 14.52 7.08
CA SER A 61 -11.42 15.15 8.39
C SER A 61 -11.44 16.68 8.28
N ARG A 62 -10.56 17.25 7.44
CA ARG A 62 -10.54 18.69 7.11
C ARG A 62 -11.89 19.15 6.59
N GLU A 63 -12.48 18.44 5.63
CA GLU A 63 -13.78 18.82 5.04
C GLU A 63 -14.91 18.73 6.06
N ALA A 64 -14.94 17.64 6.84
CA ALA A 64 -15.94 17.46 7.88
C ALA A 64 -15.85 18.53 8.96
N LEU A 65 -14.64 18.89 9.41
CA LEU A 65 -14.44 19.92 10.44
C LEU A 65 -14.72 21.33 9.90
N ALA A 66 -14.36 21.61 8.66
CA ALA A 66 -14.66 22.89 8.03
C ALA A 66 -16.19 23.12 7.95
N ALA A 67 -16.95 22.06 7.64
CA ALA A 67 -18.41 22.12 7.57
C ALA A 67 -19.08 22.23 8.95
N GLN A 68 -18.56 21.55 9.98
CA GLN A 68 -19.20 21.46 11.29
C GLN A 68 -18.78 22.56 12.26
N ALA A 69 -17.50 22.90 12.29
CA ALA A 69 -16.88 23.77 13.30
C ALA A 69 -16.19 25.00 12.69
N GLY A 70 -16.10 25.08 11.36
CA GLY A 70 -15.55 26.22 10.65
C GLY A 70 -14.04 26.11 10.34
N PRO A 71 -13.47 27.17 9.73
CA PRO A 71 -12.16 27.10 9.10
C PRO A 71 -11.01 26.84 10.09
N ALA A 72 -11.06 27.42 11.29
CA ALA A 72 -10.00 27.25 12.29
C ALA A 72 -9.85 25.80 12.76
N ALA A 73 -10.96 25.08 12.96
CA ALA A 73 -10.95 23.67 13.38
C ALA A 73 -10.39 22.75 12.30
N ALA A 74 -10.48 23.14 11.03
CA ALA A 74 -9.98 22.37 9.89
C ALA A 74 -8.48 22.58 9.59
N LEU A 75 -7.79 23.48 10.31
CA LEU A 75 -6.40 23.81 10.01
C LEU A 75 -5.44 22.65 10.29
N ASP A 76 -5.59 21.96 11.41
CA ASP A 76 -4.71 20.84 11.78
C ASP A 76 -4.80 19.64 10.82
N PRO A 77 -6.00 19.16 10.43
CA PRO A 77 -6.08 18.13 9.40
C PRO A 77 -5.62 18.63 8.03
N ALA A 78 -5.81 19.91 7.68
CA ALA A 78 -5.28 20.47 6.44
C ALA A 78 -3.75 20.47 6.38
N ARG A 79 -3.08 20.84 7.48
CA ARG A 79 -1.61 20.75 7.59
C ARG A 79 -1.13 19.31 7.48
N THR A 80 -1.81 18.40 8.18
CA THR A 80 -1.52 16.97 8.13
C THR A 80 -1.62 16.43 6.70
N ALA A 81 -2.68 16.77 5.97
CA ALA A 81 -2.84 16.39 4.57
C ALA A 81 -1.69 16.94 3.70
N ALA A 82 -1.36 18.23 3.80
CA ALA A 82 -0.28 18.85 3.04
C ALA A 82 1.08 18.16 3.29
N ASP A 83 1.40 17.84 4.54
CA ASP A 83 2.62 17.12 4.91
C ASP A 83 2.66 15.69 4.37
N LEU A 84 1.54 14.97 4.40
CA LEU A 84 1.45 13.61 3.86
C LEU A 84 1.60 13.60 2.34
N TRP A 85 0.95 14.53 1.64
CA TRP A 85 1.10 14.70 0.20
C TRP A 85 2.54 15.08 -0.18
N ARG A 86 3.20 15.93 0.60
CA ARG A 86 4.63 16.23 0.44
C ARG A 86 5.48 14.95 0.55
N ARG A 87 5.33 14.16 1.61
CA ARG A 87 6.06 12.89 1.77
C ARG A 87 5.80 11.92 0.62
N LEU A 88 4.57 11.85 0.11
CA LEU A 88 4.23 11.04 -1.06
C LEU A 88 4.95 11.50 -2.33
N THR A 89 5.05 12.82 -2.56
CA THR A 89 5.81 13.36 -3.71
C THR A 89 7.32 13.12 -3.58
N GLU A 90 7.87 13.14 -2.36
CA GLU A 90 9.27 12.83 -2.08
C GLU A 90 9.57 11.33 -2.32
N MET A 91 8.65 10.44 -1.92
CA MET A 91 8.80 9.00 -2.12
C MET A 91 8.57 8.55 -3.57
N ARG A 92 7.63 9.19 -4.27
CA ARG A 92 7.21 8.85 -5.63
C ARG A 92 7.37 10.08 -6.52
N GLN A 93 8.61 10.41 -6.86
CA GLN A 93 8.93 11.54 -7.73
C GLN A 93 8.09 11.51 -9.01
N GLY A 94 7.50 12.65 -9.36
CA GLY A 94 6.62 12.79 -10.53
C GLY A 94 5.17 12.30 -10.32
N ARG A 95 4.81 11.82 -9.12
CA ARG A 95 3.42 11.52 -8.74
C ARG A 95 2.94 12.44 -7.62
N PHE A 96 1.62 12.54 -7.49
CA PHE A 96 0.94 13.25 -6.40
C PHE A 96 1.18 14.77 -6.32
N GLN A 97 1.78 15.38 -7.34
CA GLN A 97 2.09 16.81 -7.34
C GLN A 97 0.81 17.67 -7.39
N ALA A 98 -0.19 17.23 -8.17
CA ALA A 98 -1.48 17.91 -8.26
C ALA A 98 -2.23 17.85 -6.92
N GLU A 99 -2.20 16.70 -6.26
CA GLU A 99 -2.81 16.45 -4.96
C GLU A 99 -2.11 17.29 -3.88
N ARG A 100 -0.78 17.36 -3.89
CA ARG A 100 -0.01 18.24 -3.00
C ARG A 100 -0.40 19.71 -3.21
N GLN A 101 -0.43 20.18 -4.46
CA GLN A 101 -0.79 21.56 -4.78
C GLN A 101 -2.23 21.88 -4.35
N SER A 102 -3.15 20.93 -4.54
CA SER A 102 -4.55 21.05 -4.08
C SER A 102 -4.63 21.16 -2.56
N ALA A 103 -3.93 20.28 -1.83
CA ALA A 103 -3.90 20.31 -0.37
C ALA A 103 -3.33 21.63 0.18
N LEU A 104 -2.26 22.14 -0.41
CA LEU A 104 -1.69 23.46 -0.06
C LEU A 104 -2.67 24.60 -0.39
N THR A 105 -3.36 24.55 -1.53
CA THR A 105 -4.37 25.54 -1.89
C THR A 105 -5.47 25.60 -0.83
N ARG A 106 -6.02 24.44 -0.44
CA ARG A 106 -7.04 24.35 0.60
C ARG A 106 -6.54 24.83 1.96
N LEU A 107 -5.29 24.52 2.32
CA LEU A 107 -4.69 25.04 3.55
C LEU A 107 -4.58 26.57 3.52
N GLY A 108 -4.16 27.15 2.40
CA GLY A 108 -4.07 28.60 2.24
C GLY A 108 -5.43 29.30 2.36
N GLU A 109 -6.47 28.73 1.76
CA GLU A 109 -7.86 29.22 1.87
C GLU A 109 -8.35 29.18 3.32
N LEU A 110 -8.13 28.07 4.02
CA LEU A 110 -8.52 27.92 5.42
C LEU A 110 -7.76 28.89 6.34
N LEU A 111 -6.46 29.11 6.10
CA LEU A 111 -5.66 30.08 6.86
C LEU A 111 -6.19 31.50 6.66
N ALA A 112 -6.52 31.88 5.43
CA ALA A 112 -7.12 33.18 5.15
C ALA A 112 -8.48 33.34 5.85
N ALA A 113 -9.35 32.32 5.75
CA ALA A 113 -10.66 32.31 6.41
C ALA A 113 -10.57 32.32 7.94
N ALA A 114 -9.51 31.76 8.51
CA ALA A 114 -9.23 31.78 9.94
C ALA A 114 -8.52 33.07 10.41
N GLY A 115 -8.35 34.08 9.55
CA GLY A 115 -7.72 35.35 9.91
C GLY A 115 -6.19 35.28 10.05
N ARG A 116 -5.54 34.33 9.36
CA ARG A 116 -4.07 34.12 9.39
C ARG A 116 -3.44 34.39 8.01
N PRO A 117 -3.53 35.62 7.48
CA PRO A 117 -3.12 35.94 6.11
C PRO A 117 -1.61 35.78 5.86
N ASP A 118 -0.76 36.01 6.86
CA ASP A 118 0.69 35.86 6.74
C ASP A 118 1.10 34.41 6.50
N GLU A 119 0.45 33.46 7.17
CA GLU A 119 0.66 32.03 6.94
C GLU A 119 0.10 31.59 5.59
N ALA A 120 -1.07 32.11 5.19
CA ALA A 120 -1.63 31.85 3.87
C ALA A 120 -0.68 32.33 2.75
N ALA A 121 -0.02 33.48 2.95
CA ALA A 121 0.98 33.99 2.01
C ALA A 121 2.20 33.07 1.90
N ARG A 122 2.69 32.52 3.01
CA ARG A 122 3.79 31.53 3.00
C ARG A 122 3.41 30.25 2.25
N VAL A 123 2.19 29.75 2.46
CA VAL A 123 1.67 28.59 1.71
C VAL A 123 1.59 28.88 0.21
N ARG A 124 1.18 30.10 -0.18
CA ARG A 124 1.18 30.51 -1.58
C ARG A 124 2.58 30.55 -2.20
N GLN A 125 3.58 31.00 -1.43
CA GLN A 125 4.98 30.97 -1.87
C GLN A 125 5.48 29.53 -2.05
N GLU A 126 5.11 28.61 -1.16
CA GLU A 126 5.42 27.18 -1.33
C GLU A 126 4.84 26.64 -2.63
N ILE A 127 3.56 26.93 -2.92
CA ILE A 127 2.90 26.51 -4.17
C ILE A 127 3.64 27.03 -5.40
N VAL A 128 4.06 28.30 -5.39
CA VAL A 128 4.82 28.90 -6.51
C VAL A 128 6.16 28.18 -6.71
N GLY A 129 6.80 27.71 -5.63
CA GLY A 129 8.04 26.93 -5.72
C GLY A 129 7.85 25.49 -6.23
N LEU A 130 6.62 25.03 -6.48
CA LEU A 130 6.35 23.72 -7.08
C LEU A 130 6.29 23.74 -8.62
N GLY A 131 6.16 24.93 -9.22
CA GLY A 131 6.13 25.13 -10.68
C GLY A 131 7.47 25.59 -11.23
#